data_AF-A0A4Y2NQ74-F1
#
_entry.id   AF-A0A4Y2NQ74-F1
#
_cell.length_a   1.000
_cell.length_b   1.000
_cell.length_c   1.000
_cell.angle_alpha   90.00
_cell.angle_beta   90.00
_cell.angle_gamma   90.00
#
_symmetry.space_group_name_H-M   'P 1'
#
loop_
_entity.id
_entity.type
_entity.pdbx_description
1 polymer ?
#
loop_
_entity_poly.entity_id
_entity_poly.type
_entity_poly.pdbx_seq_one_letter_code
_entity_poly.pdbx_strand_id
1 'polypeptide(L)'
;MEINNKVLEFMPGNETVYKAVDMIMSEDPQDQLTFPEEFLNSLTPTGLPPYELKLKIGCIIMLLRNLAPSKGLCNGTQLIITKLQQNIIQAKSIDGTETFLIP
;
A
#
# COMPACT_ATOMS: atom_id res chain seq x y z
N MET A 1 -8.33 3.76 -9.20
CA MET A 1 -7.34 4.49 -8.40
C MET A 1 -7.10 5.93 -8.86
N GLU A 2 -7.37 6.28 -10.13
CA GLU A 2 -7.01 7.59 -10.69
C GLU A 2 -7.53 8.80 -9.90
N ILE A 3 -8.75 8.73 -9.36
CA ILE A 3 -9.32 9.79 -8.51
C ILE A 3 -8.53 9.95 -7.21
N ASN A 4 -8.18 8.84 -6.54
CA ASN A 4 -7.43 8.89 -5.28
C ASN A 4 -6.05 9.53 -5.49
N ASN A 5 -5.38 9.21 -6.61
CA ASN A 5 -4.09 9.81 -6.95
C ASN A 5 -4.22 11.32 -7.19
N LYS A 6 -5.22 11.75 -7.95
CA LYS A 6 -5.50 13.19 -8.15
C LYS A 6 -5.76 13.90 -6.84
N VAL A 7 -6.57 13.33 -5.95
CA VAL A 7 -6.83 13.89 -4.61
C VAL A 7 -5.55 13.98 -3.79
N LEU A 8 -4.70 12.95 -3.83
CA LEU A 8 -3.43 12.91 -3.14
C LEU A 8 -2.46 14.00 -3.63
N GLU A 9 -2.43 14.29 -4.94
CA GLU A 9 -1.61 15.37 -5.51
C GLU A 9 -1.97 16.73 -4.92
N PHE A 10 -3.26 17.01 -4.71
CA PHE A 10 -3.72 18.26 -4.10
C PHE A 10 -3.54 18.34 -2.58
N MET A 11 -3.29 17.21 -1.89
CA MET A 11 -3.02 17.25 -0.45
C MET A 11 -1.67 17.91 -0.15
N PRO A 12 -1.59 18.77 0.89
CA PRO A 12 -0.33 19.34 1.32
C PRO A 12 0.61 18.27 1.89
N GLY A 13 1.91 18.57 1.90
CA GLY A 13 2.95 17.69 2.45
C GLY A 13 3.66 16.84 1.40
N ASN A 14 4.75 16.21 1.84
CA ASN A 14 5.62 15.43 0.97
C ASN A 14 5.02 14.06 0.67
N GLU A 15 5.05 13.68 -0.60
CA GLU A 15 4.71 12.33 -1.05
C GLU A 15 5.84 11.36 -0.69
N THR A 16 5.46 10.18 -0.21
CA THR A 16 6.34 9.01 -0.09
C THR A 16 5.82 7.92 -1.01
N VAL A 17 6.72 7.31 -1.78
CA VAL A 17 6.38 6.23 -2.72
C VAL A 17 6.98 4.93 -2.20
N TYR A 18 6.13 3.94 -1.97
CA TYR A 18 6.51 2.56 -1.67
C TYR A 18 6.41 1.74 -2.95
N LYS A 19 7.47 1.02 -3.30
CA LYS A 19 7.50 0.14 -4.46
C LYS A 19 7.40 -1.30 -4.01
N ALA A 20 6.49 -2.07 -4.60
CA ALA A 20 6.47 -3.52 -4.43
C ALA A 20 7.77 -4.10 -5.02
N VAL A 21 8.21 -5.22 -4.47
CA VAL A 21 9.32 -6.00 -5.04
C VAL A 21 8.70 -7.30 -5.52
N ASP A 22 8.34 -7.32 -6.80
CA ASP A 22 7.75 -8.49 -7.43
C ASP A 22 8.86 -9.24 -8.18
N MET A 23 9.26 -10.41 -7.66
CA MET A 23 10.17 -11.34 -8.33
C MET A 23 9.48 -12.67 -8.59
N ILE A 24 9.72 -13.26 -9.75
CA ILE A 24 9.30 -14.64 -10.02
C ILE A 24 10.18 -15.57 -9.20
N MET A 25 9.55 -16.40 -8.38
CA MET A 25 10.21 -17.51 -7.70
C MET A 25 10.11 -18.76 -8.59
N SER A 26 10.81 -18.77 -9.73
CA SER A 26 10.90 -19.93 -10.63
C SER A 26 12.36 -20.29 -10.90
N GLU A 27 12.65 -21.59 -10.88
CA GLU A 27 13.95 -22.14 -11.25
C GLU A 27 14.11 -22.27 -12.78
N ASP A 28 13.03 -22.11 -13.56
CA ASP A 28 13.07 -22.13 -15.02
C ASP A 28 13.50 -20.76 -15.57
N PRO A 29 14.65 -20.68 -16.27
CA PRO A 29 15.10 -19.44 -16.90
C PRO A 29 14.12 -18.89 -17.95
N GLN A 30 13.27 -19.74 -18.53
CA GLN A 30 12.26 -19.31 -19.51
C GLN A 30 11.15 -18.47 -18.86
N ASP A 31 10.82 -18.72 -17.59
CA ASP A 31 9.79 -17.94 -16.90
C ASP A 31 10.25 -16.50 -16.66
N GLN A 32 11.54 -16.29 -16.37
CA GLN A 32 12.12 -14.95 -16.22
C GLN A 32 12.08 -14.15 -17.53
N LEU A 33 12.18 -14.82 -18.69
CA LEU A 33 12.02 -14.20 -20.01
C LEU A 33 10.55 -13.98 -20.37
N THR A 34 9.66 -14.83 -19.87
CA THR A 34 8.22 -14.80 -20.19
C THR A 34 7.48 -13.73 -19.39
N PHE A 35 7.90 -13.46 -18.15
CA PHE A 35 7.29 -12.44 -17.30
C PHE A 35 8.34 -11.41 -16.86
N PRO A 36 8.72 -10.47 -17.75
CA PRO A 36 9.68 -9.42 -17.39
C PRO A 36 9.15 -8.57 -16.23
N GLU A 37 10.06 -7.94 -15.46
CA GLU A 37 9.69 -7.09 -14.31
C GLU A 37 8.68 -6.01 -14.68
N GLU A 38 8.80 -5.42 -15.88
CA GLU A 38 7.85 -4.42 -16.39
C GLU A 38 6.42 -4.96 -16.50
N PHE A 39 6.27 -6.23 -16.90
CA PHE A 39 4.98 -6.90 -16.93
C PHE A 39 4.45 -7.09 -15.50
N LEU A 40 5.29 -7.58 -14.57
CA LEU A 40 4.93 -7.77 -13.16
C LEU A 40 4.51 -6.45 -12.50
N ASN A 41 5.27 -5.38 -12.71
CA ASN A 41 5.02 -4.05 -12.17
C ASN A 41 3.72 -3.42 -12.72
N SER A 42 3.23 -3.89 -13.87
CA SER A 42 1.96 -3.45 -14.44
C SER A 42 0.75 -4.17 -13.83
N LEU A 43 0.96 -5.29 -13.13
CA LEU A 43 -0.12 -6.07 -12.54
C LEU A 43 -0.74 -5.30 -11.36
N THR A 44 -2.07 -5.34 -11.30
CA THR A 44 -2.85 -4.81 -10.17
C THR A 44 -3.82 -5.88 -9.66
N PRO A 45 -3.30 -6.99 -9.11
CA PRO A 45 -4.13 -8.09 -8.66
C PRO A 45 -5.07 -7.66 -7.53
N THR A 46 -6.27 -8.23 -7.51
CA THR A 46 -7.28 -7.90 -6.50
C THR A 46 -6.78 -8.28 -5.10
N GLY A 47 -6.89 -7.36 -4.15
CA GLY A 47 -6.45 -7.58 -2.77
C GLY A 47 -4.98 -7.28 -2.49
N LEU A 48 -4.21 -6.83 -3.48
CA LEU A 48 -2.86 -6.33 -3.32
C LEU A 48 -2.80 -4.82 -3.65
N PRO A 49 -1.89 -4.07 -3.01
CA PRO A 49 -1.63 -2.69 -3.39
C PRO A 49 -1.05 -2.64 -4.81
N PRO A 50 -1.15 -1.49 -5.51
CA PRO A 50 -0.44 -1.28 -6.76
C PRO A 50 1.07 -1.37 -6.55
N TYR A 51 1.82 -1.66 -7.63
CA TYR A 51 3.29 -1.69 -7.62
C TYR A 51 3.88 -0.41 -7.01
N GLU A 52 3.37 0.77 -7.38
CA GLU A 52 3.71 2.02 -6.70
C GLU A 52 2.57 2.50 -5.80
N LEU A 53 2.79 2.47 -4.49
CA LEU A 53 1.88 2.99 -3.48
C LEU A 53 2.36 4.38 -3.02
N LYS A 54 1.65 5.41 -3.48
CA LYS A 54 1.92 6.82 -3.11
C LYS A 54 1.11 7.21 -1.89
N LEU A 55 1.76 7.77 -0.87
CA LEU A 55 1.14 8.16 0.40
C LEU A 55 1.63 9.52 0.87
N LYS A 56 0.78 10.21 1.64
CA LYS A 56 1.09 11.48 2.32
C LYS A 56 0.60 11.41 3.77
N ILE A 57 1.28 12.11 4.67
CA ILE A 57 0.80 12.24 6.05
C ILE A 57 -0.55 12.96 6.03
N GLY A 58 -1.52 12.42 6.77
CA GLY A 58 -2.88 12.93 6.86
C GLY A 58 -3.87 12.35 5.83
N CYS A 59 -3.42 11.58 4.83
CA CYS A 59 -4.35 10.92 3.92
C CYS A 59 -5.04 9.72 4.58
N ILE A 60 -6.22 9.37 4.08
CA ILE A 60 -6.96 8.19 4.50
C ILE A 60 -6.55 7.01 3.61
N ILE A 61 -6.22 5.88 4.25
CA ILE A 61 -5.98 4.61 3.60
C ILE A 61 -7.04 3.60 4.00
N MET A 62 -7.18 2.55 3.18
CA MET A 62 -8.03 1.40 3.46
C MET A 62 -7.18 0.13 3.40
N LEU A 63 -7.33 -0.75 4.38
CA LEU A 63 -6.68 -2.06 4.36
C LEU A 63 -7.32 -2.94 3.28
N LEU A 64 -6.50 -3.61 2.48
CA LEU A 64 -6.94 -4.55 1.43
C LEU A 64 -6.93 -6.02 1.89
N ARG A 65 -6.36 -6.29 3.06
CA ARG A 65 -6.26 -7.63 3.67
C ARG A 65 -6.41 -7.56 5.18
N ASN A 66 -6.72 -8.70 5.78
CA ASN A 66 -6.77 -8.85 7.22
C ASN A 66 -5.35 -8.86 7.80
N LEU A 67 -5.05 -7.93 8.71
CA LEU A 67 -3.77 -7.88 9.43
C LEU A 67 -3.91 -8.40 10.86
N ALA A 68 -4.93 -7.91 11.57
CA ALA A 68 -5.26 -8.33 12.92
C ALA A 68 -6.77 -8.14 13.19
N PRO A 69 -7.62 -9.07 12.73
CA PRO A 69 -9.08 -8.96 12.90
C PRO A 69 -9.52 -8.81 14.37
N SER A 70 -8.80 -9.43 15.30
CA SER A 70 -9.05 -9.30 16.75
C SER A 70 -8.84 -7.88 17.29
N LYS A 71 -8.11 -7.03 16.55
CA LYS A 71 -7.86 -5.62 16.84
C LYS A 71 -8.60 -4.68 15.88
N GLY A 72 -9.58 -5.17 15.12
CA GLY A 72 -10.32 -4.37 14.14
C GLY A 72 -9.55 -4.00 12.86
N LEU A 73 -8.35 -4.57 12.64
CA LEU A 73 -7.56 -4.36 11.43
C LEU A 73 -7.89 -5.43 10.38
N CYS A 74 -9.06 -5.30 9.75
CA CYS A 74 -9.55 -6.18 8.70
C CYS A 74 -9.61 -5.47 7.34
N ASN A 75 -9.88 -6.24 6.28
CA ASN A 75 -10.13 -5.68 4.96
C ASN A 75 -11.28 -4.65 5.03
N GLY A 76 -11.08 -3.48 4.43
CA GLY A 76 -12.02 -2.37 4.46
C GLY A 76 -11.81 -1.37 5.61
N THR A 77 -11.01 -1.69 6.64
CA THR A 77 -10.72 -0.75 7.73
C THR A 77 -10.03 0.49 7.18
N GLN A 78 -10.59 1.67 7.48
CA GLN A 78 -10.04 2.96 7.09
C GLN A 78 -9.20 3.56 8.23
N LEU A 79 -8.04 4.13 7.88
CA LEU A 79 -7.09 4.71 8.84
C LEU A 79 -6.50 6.01 8.28
N ILE A 80 -6.06 6.91 9.16
CA ILE A 80 -5.39 8.16 8.79
C ILE A 80 -3.90 8.02 9.02
N ILE A 81 -3.09 8.31 8.01
CA ILE A 81 -1.63 8.26 8.13
C ILE A 81 -1.13 9.36 9.04
N THR A 82 -0.25 9.01 9.97
CA THR A 82 0.40 9.95 10.91
C THR A 82 1.91 9.99 10.73
N LYS A 83 2.52 8.89 10.26
CA LYS A 83 3.96 8.83 9.97
C LYS A 83 4.26 7.81 8.88
N LEU A 84 5.24 8.14 8.04
CA LEU A 84 5.74 7.28 6.98
C LEU A 84 7.22 7.00 7.25
N GLN A 85 7.58 5.72 7.34
CA GLN A 85 8.94 5.24 7.49
C GLN A 85 9.22 4.18 6.42
N GLN A 86 10.49 3.83 6.22
CA GLN A 86 10.91 2.98 5.10
C GLN A 86 10.14 1.64 5.02
N ASN A 87 9.86 1.00 6.15
CA ASN A 87 9.19 -0.32 6.21
C ASN A 87 7.97 -0.33 7.14
N ILE A 88 7.53 0.83 7.63
CA ILE A 88 6.43 0.94 8.58
C ILE A 88 5.61 2.19 8.26
N ILE A 89 4.29 2.00 8.18
CA ILE A 89 3.30 3.07 8.11
C ILE A 89 2.62 3.17 9.47
N GLN A 90 2.74 4.31 10.13
CA GLN A 90 1.96 4.58 11.34
C GLN A 90 0.66 5.26 10.94
N ALA A 91 -0.46 4.65 11.32
CA ALA A 91 -1.78 5.19 11.06
C ALA A 91 -2.66 5.14 12.31
N LYS A 92 -3.63 6.03 12.40
CA LYS A 92 -4.61 6.08 13.48
C LYS A 92 -6.00 5.69 12.98
N SER A 93 -6.85 5.20 13.87
CA SER A 93 -8.27 5.03 13.59
C SER A 93 -8.92 6.38 13.22
N ILE A 94 -10.03 6.33 12.48
CA ILE A 94 -10.74 7.54 12.02
C ILE A 94 -11.21 8.41 13.19
N ASP A 95 -11.66 7.78 14.27
CA ASP A 95 -12.04 8.42 15.53
C ASP A 95 -10.83 8.90 16.37
N GLY A 96 -9.61 8.52 15.97
CA GLY A 96 -8.35 8.95 16.58
C GLY A 96 -8.03 8.30 17.92
N THR A 97 -8.76 7.26 18.32
CA THR A 97 -8.61 6.59 19.62
C THR A 97 -7.43 5.63 19.65
N GLU A 98 -7.13 4.97 18.52
CA GLU A 98 -6.09 3.95 18.44
C GLU A 98 -5.04 4.31 17.39
N THR A 99 -3.80 3.91 17.65
CA THR A 99 -2.67 4.05 16.72
C THR A 99 -2.08 2.68 16.42
N PHE A 100 -1.83 2.43 15.14
CA PHE A 100 -1.35 1.17 14.60
C PHE A 100 -0.06 1.37 13.82
N LEU A 101 0.79 0.35 13.86
CA LEU A 101 1.97 0.22 13.02
C LEU A 101 1.66 -0.86 11.98
N ILE A 102 1.62 -0.45 10.72
CA ILE A 102 1.32 -1.30 9.57
C ILE A 102 2.65 -1.58 8.88
N PRO A 103 3.04 -2.86 8.71
CA PRO A 103 4.21 -3.24 7.94
C PRO A 103 3.96 -3.09 6.43
#